data_AF-A0A839IY07-F1
#
_entry.id   AF-A0A839IY07-F1
#
_cell.length_a   1.000
_cell.length_b   1.000
_cell.length_c   1.000
_cell.angle_alpha   90.00
_cell.angle_beta   90.00
_cell.angle_gamma   90.00
#
_symmetry.space_group_name_H-M   'P 1'
#
loop_
_entity.id
_entity.type
_entity.pdbx_description
1 polymer ?
#
loop_
_entity_poly.entity_id
_entity_poly.type
_entity_poly.pdbx_seq_one_letter_code
_entity_poly.pdbx_strand_id
1 'polypeptide(L)'
;GTAVRNGWFTILYKPLFYMWLPAIGFPPEMVIVCLGIEALWQFQLHTAYIPKLGFIEKIFNTHTMHQVHHAKNLEYMDKNHGGFLNIFDKIFGTWKELDDDIEIQYGVTKPPNSYNPLVILTHEYKDIWNDMKKSSNPYHKFMYAF
;
A
#
# COMPACT_ATOMS: atom_id res chain seq x y z
N GLY A 1 -5.09 -9.66 -11.74
CA GLY A 1 -5.91 -9.89 -10.54
C GLY A 1 -5.02 -9.88 -9.32
N THR A 2 -5.09 -8.84 -8.51
CA THR A 2 -4.21 -8.56 -7.36
C THR A 2 -5.01 -8.24 -6.09
N ALA A 3 -6.30 -8.62 -6.05
CA ALA A 3 -7.26 -8.09 -5.07
C ALA A 3 -6.99 -8.50 -3.60
N VAL A 4 -6.15 -9.51 -3.34
CA VAL A 4 -5.78 -9.91 -1.97
C VAL A 4 -4.30 -10.27 -1.91
N ARG A 5 -3.45 -9.29 -1.57
CA ARG A 5 -2.04 -9.50 -1.20
C ARG A 5 -1.77 -8.89 0.17
N ASN A 6 -2.27 -9.52 1.23
CA ASN A 6 -1.78 -9.22 2.58
C ASN A 6 -0.49 -10.02 2.83
N GLY A 7 0.54 -9.35 3.34
CA GLY A 7 1.77 -10.01 3.75
C GLY A 7 1.49 -11.04 4.85
N TRP A 8 2.16 -12.18 4.83
CA TRP A 8 1.89 -13.26 5.79
C TRP A 8 2.13 -12.83 7.25
N PHE A 9 3.03 -11.87 7.45
CA PHE A 9 3.36 -11.32 8.76
C PHE A 9 2.41 -10.21 9.23
N THR A 10 1.52 -9.69 8.36
CA THR A 10 0.58 -8.63 8.76
C THR A 10 -0.34 -9.07 9.88
N ILE A 11 -0.69 -10.36 9.92
CA ILE A 11 -1.53 -10.92 10.99
C ILE A 11 -0.87 -10.83 12.37
N LEU A 12 0.46 -10.78 12.44
CA LEU A 12 1.20 -10.75 13.70
C LEU A 12 1.25 -9.35 14.30
N TYR A 13 1.50 -8.32 13.48
CA TYR A 13 1.68 -6.95 13.98
C TYR A 13 0.44 -6.07 13.85
N LYS A 14 -0.48 -6.33 12.91
CA LYS A 14 -1.70 -5.52 12.72
C LYS A 14 -2.55 -5.45 14.01
N PRO A 15 -2.78 -6.55 14.76
CA PRO A 15 -3.48 -6.46 16.04
C PRO A 15 -2.77 -5.56 17.05
N LEU A 16 -1.43 -5.67 17.16
CA LEU A 16 -0.62 -4.82 18.05
C LEU A 16 -0.79 -3.33 17.73
N PHE A 17 -0.83 -2.99 16.45
CA PHE A 17 -1.03 -1.62 16.00
C PHE A 17 -2.41 -1.05 16.37
N TYR A 18 -3.47 -1.85 16.45
CA TYR A 18 -4.81 -1.34 16.80
C TYR A 18 -5.15 -1.47 18.28
N MET A 19 -4.38 -2.22 19.08
CA MET A 19 -4.66 -2.44 20.50
C MET A 19 -4.64 -1.17 21.37
N TRP A 20 -3.97 -0.10 20.93
CA TRP A 20 -4.02 1.16 21.68
C TRP A 20 -5.42 1.77 21.71
N LEU A 21 -6.26 1.51 20.70
CA LEU A 21 -7.64 2.03 20.65
C LEU A 21 -8.49 1.44 21.81
N PRO A 22 -8.58 0.11 22.00
CA PRO A 22 -9.19 -0.44 23.21
C PRO A 22 -8.51 0.01 24.51
N ALA A 23 -7.18 0.15 24.51
CA ALA A 23 -6.45 0.59 25.70
C ALA A 23 -6.86 2.00 26.17
N ILE A 24 -7.26 2.89 25.26
CA ILE A 24 -7.76 4.24 25.59
C ILE A 24 -9.30 4.31 25.70
N GLY A 25 -9.99 3.16 25.71
CA GLY A 25 -11.42 3.06 26.03
C GLY A 25 -12.37 2.89 24.84
N PHE A 26 -11.87 2.67 23.61
CA PHE A 26 -12.76 2.32 22.49
C PHE A 26 -13.26 0.87 22.62
N PRO A 27 -14.56 0.60 22.47
CA PRO A 27 -15.08 -0.76 22.49
C PRO A 27 -14.41 -1.62 21.40
N PRO A 28 -13.87 -2.82 21.71
CA PRO A 28 -13.23 -3.67 20.71
C PRO A 28 -14.11 -3.98 19.50
N GLU A 29 -15.42 -4.16 19.69
CA GLU A 29 -16.39 -4.38 18.63
C GLU A 29 -16.46 -3.19 17.66
N MET A 30 -16.33 -1.95 18.15
CA MET A 30 -16.28 -0.77 17.29
C MET A 30 -15.06 -0.79 16.39
N VAL A 31 -13.89 -1.16 16.94
CA VAL A 31 -12.64 -1.26 16.18
C VAL A 31 -12.77 -2.34 15.10
N ILE A 32 -13.34 -3.50 15.44
CA ILE A 32 -13.57 -4.59 14.48
C ILE A 32 -14.53 -4.15 13.36
N VAL A 33 -15.61 -3.45 13.69
CA VAL A 33 -16.56 -2.93 12.69
C VAL A 33 -15.88 -1.93 11.75
N CYS A 34 -15.12 -0.98 12.29
CA CYS A 34 -14.37 -0.02 11.47
C CYS A 34 -13.35 -0.70 10.55
N LEU A 35 -12.62 -1.71 11.06
CA LEU A 35 -11.70 -2.51 10.26
C LEU A 35 -12.43 -3.30 9.16
N GLY A 36 -13.65 -3.78 9.43
CA GLY A 36 -14.49 -4.44 8.44
C GLY A 36 -14.92 -3.49 7.32
N ILE A 37 -15.36 -2.28 7.66
CA ILE A 37 -15.71 -1.24 6.69
C ILE A 37 -14.49 -0.85 5.85
N GLU A 38 -13.33 -0.66 6.49
CA GLU A 38 -12.07 -0.37 5.83
C GLU A 38 -11.67 -1.47 4.85
N ALA A 39 -11.76 -2.74 5.26
CA ALA A 39 -11.44 -3.87 4.40
C ALA A 39 -12.36 -3.96 3.18
N LEU A 40 -13.67 -3.71 3.34
CA LEU A 40 -14.64 -3.69 2.23
C LEU A 40 -14.34 -2.54 1.26
N TRP A 41 -14.01 -1.36 1.79
CA TRP A 41 -13.61 -0.23 0.97
C TRP A 41 -12.31 -0.50 0.22
N GLN A 42 -11.28 -1.02 0.88
CA GLN A 42 -10.02 -1.37 0.23
C GLN A 42 -10.21 -2.41 -0.86
N PHE A 43 -11.08 -3.40 -0.64
CA PHE A 43 -11.33 -4.45 -1.63
C PHE A 43 -11.89 -3.86 -2.93
N GLN A 44 -12.90 -3.00 -2.87
CA GLN A 44 -13.53 -2.47 -4.08
C GLN A 44 -12.57 -1.62 -4.94
N LEU A 45 -11.55 -1.00 -4.33
CA LEU A 45 -10.54 -0.22 -5.06
C LEU A 45 -9.74 -1.06 -6.08
N HIS A 46 -9.70 -2.39 -5.95
CA HIS A 46 -8.90 -3.27 -6.80
C HIS A 46 -9.64 -3.75 -8.06
N THR A 47 -10.35 -2.84 -8.73
CA THR A 47 -11.02 -3.10 -10.01
C THR A 47 -10.51 -2.17 -11.11
N ALA A 48 -10.24 -2.72 -12.29
CA ALA A 48 -9.90 -1.96 -13.49
C ALA A 48 -11.10 -1.79 -14.45
N TYR A 49 -12.26 -2.35 -14.09
CA TYR A 49 -13.43 -2.42 -14.98
C TYR A 49 -14.40 -1.25 -14.83
N ILE A 50 -14.27 -0.47 -13.77
CA ILE A 50 -15.14 0.69 -13.52
C ILE A 50 -14.45 1.92 -14.13
N PRO A 51 -15.15 2.76 -14.90
CA PRO A 51 -14.59 4.01 -15.41
C PRO A 51 -14.36 5.03 -14.29
N LYS A 52 -13.74 6.17 -14.62
CA LYS A 52 -13.56 7.30 -13.68
C LYS A 52 -14.90 7.72 -13.07
N LEU A 53 -14.92 7.98 -11.76
CA LEU A 53 -16.15 8.36 -11.02
C LEU A 53 -16.42 9.87 -11.00
N GLY A 54 -15.64 10.66 -11.74
CA GLY A 54 -15.83 12.11 -11.85
C GLY A 54 -15.70 12.83 -10.51
N PHE A 55 -16.79 13.44 -10.02
CA PHE A 55 -16.75 14.26 -8.80
C PHE A 55 -16.30 13.47 -7.55
N ILE A 56 -16.62 12.17 -7.46
CA ILE A 56 -16.25 11.33 -6.31
C ILE A 56 -14.71 11.27 -6.14
N GLU A 57 -13.98 11.25 -7.26
CA GLU A 57 -12.51 11.23 -7.29
C GLU A 57 -11.89 12.52 -6.74
N LYS A 58 -12.67 13.59 -6.54
CA LYS A 58 -12.15 14.81 -5.91
C LYS A 58 -11.99 14.67 -4.40
N ILE A 59 -12.62 13.68 -3.77
CA ILE A 59 -12.66 13.57 -2.30
C ILE A 59 -12.11 12.22 -1.85
N PHE A 60 -12.57 11.15 -2.48
CA PHE A 60 -12.27 9.78 -2.08
C PHE A 60 -11.09 9.21 -2.86
N ASN A 61 -10.34 8.32 -2.21
CA ASN A 61 -9.47 7.41 -2.94
C ASN A 61 -10.36 6.44 -3.73
N THR A 62 -10.11 6.28 -5.02
CA THR A 62 -10.98 5.48 -5.92
C THR A 62 -10.16 4.44 -6.63
N HIS A 63 -10.83 3.51 -7.33
CA HIS A 63 -10.16 2.44 -8.04
C HIS A 63 -9.16 2.93 -9.09
N THR A 64 -9.38 4.09 -9.71
CA THR A 64 -8.44 4.72 -10.65
C THR A 64 -7.16 5.21 -9.96
N MET A 65 -7.29 5.87 -8.81
CA MET A 65 -6.15 6.28 -7.98
C MET A 65 -5.38 5.10 -7.41
N HIS A 66 -6.10 4.03 -7.05
CA HIS A 66 -5.51 2.81 -6.54
C HIS A 66 -4.78 2.01 -7.62
N GLN A 67 -5.23 2.09 -8.88
CA GLN A 67 -4.47 1.57 -10.03
C GLN A 67 -3.13 2.30 -10.18
N VAL A 68 -3.12 3.63 -10.08
CA VAL A 68 -1.89 4.45 -10.07
C VAL A 68 -0.99 4.03 -8.90
N HIS A 69 -1.55 3.85 -7.70
CA HIS A 69 -0.79 3.40 -6.53
C HIS A 69 -0.09 2.04 -6.74
N HIS A 70 -0.77 1.09 -7.39
CA HIS A 70 -0.22 -0.25 -7.67
C HIS A 70 0.63 -0.33 -8.95
N ALA A 71 0.74 0.77 -9.70
CA ALA A 71 1.51 0.80 -10.92
C ALA A 71 3.01 0.84 -10.62
N LYS A 72 3.79 0.09 -11.39
CA LYS A 72 5.26 0.17 -11.40
C LYS A 72 5.80 1.15 -12.45
N ASN A 73 4.90 1.81 -13.19
CA ASN A 73 5.25 2.85 -14.15
C ASN A 73 6.00 3.98 -13.44
N LEU A 74 7.06 4.51 -14.06
CA LEU A 74 7.89 5.55 -13.45
C LEU A 74 7.07 6.82 -13.14
N GLU A 75 6.08 7.11 -13.97
CA GLU A 75 5.15 8.24 -13.89
C GLU A 75 4.22 8.17 -12.66
N TYR A 76 4.04 6.97 -12.12
CA TYR A 76 3.11 6.66 -11.03
C TYR A 76 3.80 6.18 -9.75
N MET A 77 5.13 6.05 -9.76
CA MET A 77 5.91 5.70 -8.57
C MET A 77 5.63 6.70 -7.44
N ASP A 78 5.40 6.14 -6.25
CA ASP A 78 5.20 6.88 -5.00
C ASP A 78 4.05 7.88 -5.08
N LYS A 79 2.90 7.42 -5.60
CA LYS A 79 1.66 8.20 -5.69
C LYS A 79 0.48 7.52 -4.98
N ASN A 80 -0.47 8.36 -4.57
CA ASN A 80 -1.79 7.99 -4.04
C ASN A 80 -1.74 6.96 -2.89
N HIS A 81 -1.18 7.33 -1.75
CA HIS A 81 -1.04 6.47 -0.57
C HIS A 81 -2.29 6.42 0.33
N GLY A 82 -3.27 7.31 0.11
CA GLY A 82 -4.48 7.39 0.92
C GLY A 82 -5.36 6.14 0.78
N GLY A 83 -5.82 5.58 1.90
CA GLY A 83 -6.73 4.42 1.87
C GLY A 83 -8.17 4.79 1.51
N PHE A 84 -8.74 5.78 2.21
CA PHE A 84 -10.15 6.17 2.07
C PHE A 84 -10.33 7.53 1.38
N LEU A 85 -9.55 8.53 1.82
CA LEU A 85 -9.58 9.91 1.34
C LEU A 85 -8.26 10.23 0.66
N ASN A 86 -8.31 11.08 -0.37
CA ASN A 86 -7.11 11.53 -1.09
C ASN A 86 -6.56 12.89 -0.59
N ILE A 87 -7.12 13.42 0.50
CA ILE A 87 -6.73 14.74 1.02
C ILE A 87 -5.27 14.77 1.46
N PHE A 88 -4.78 13.71 2.08
CA PHE A 88 -3.38 13.63 2.50
C PHE A 88 -2.45 13.59 1.30
N ASP A 89 -2.81 12.89 0.22
CA ASP A 89 -2.04 12.89 -1.01
C ASP A 89 -1.93 14.28 -1.65
N LYS A 90 -2.99 15.07 -1.53
CA LYS A 90 -2.99 16.47 -2.01
C LYS A 90 -2.15 17.38 -1.12
N ILE A 91 -2.23 17.22 0.20
CA ILE A 91 -1.45 17.99 1.16
C ILE A 91 0.05 17.70 1.01
N PHE A 92 0.42 16.43 0.81
CA PHE A 92 1.82 16.00 0.73
C PHE A 92 2.38 15.91 -0.70
N GLY A 93 1.58 16.22 -1.73
CA GLY A 93 2.04 16.26 -3.12
C GLY A 93 2.25 14.89 -3.77
N THR A 94 1.66 13.83 -3.22
CA THR A 94 1.67 12.46 -3.78
C THR A 94 0.45 12.16 -4.64
N TRP A 95 -0.50 13.10 -4.77
CA TRP A 95 -1.69 12.90 -5.59
C TRP A 95 -1.34 12.87 -7.09
N LYS A 96 -1.88 11.89 -7.81
CA LYS A 96 -1.74 11.75 -9.26
C LYS A 96 -2.98 11.10 -9.87
N GLU A 97 -3.55 11.73 -10.89
CA GLU A 97 -4.66 11.15 -11.65
C GLU A 97 -4.18 10.03 -12.57
N LEU A 98 -5.06 9.06 -12.83
CA LEU A 98 -4.88 8.06 -13.87
C LEU A 98 -4.92 8.74 -15.25
N ASP A 99 -3.86 8.52 -16.03
CA ASP A 99 -3.73 8.99 -17.40
C ASP A 99 -4.20 7.88 -18.33
N ASP A 100 -5.21 8.17 -19.16
CA ASP A 100 -5.82 7.17 -20.03
C ASP A 100 -4.90 6.81 -21.22
N ASP A 101 -3.85 7.61 -21.47
CA ASP A 101 -2.85 7.37 -22.52
C ASP A 101 -1.68 6.49 -22.04
N ILE A 102 -1.60 6.19 -20.73
CA ILE A 102 -0.53 5.37 -20.14
C ILE A 102 -1.05 3.97 -19.82
N GLU A 103 -0.46 2.94 -20.45
CA GLU A 103 -0.74 1.55 -20.08
C GLU A 103 -0.20 1.23 -18.69
N ILE A 104 -1.09 0.80 -17.78
CA ILE A 104 -0.73 0.44 -16.41
C ILE A 104 0.01 -0.89 -16.36
N GLN A 105 1.24 -0.84 -15.87
CA GLN A 105 2.06 -2.01 -15.61
C GLN A 105 2.02 -2.33 -14.12
N TYR A 106 1.55 -3.52 -13.76
CA TYR A 106 1.53 -3.98 -12.37
C TYR A 106 2.77 -4.79 -12.01
N GLY A 107 3.02 -4.91 -10.70
CA GLY A 107 4.06 -5.76 -10.14
C GLY A 107 5.08 -4.97 -9.33
N VAL A 108 6.22 -5.58 -9.05
CA VAL A 108 7.35 -4.93 -8.38
C VAL A 108 8.43 -4.60 -9.42
N THR A 109 9.26 -3.60 -9.14
CA THR A 109 10.34 -3.16 -10.06
C THR A 109 11.46 -4.19 -10.21
N LYS A 110 11.73 -4.97 -9.14
CA LYS A 110 12.78 -6.00 -9.10
C LYS A 110 12.20 -7.34 -8.60
N PRO A 111 11.41 -8.06 -9.42
CA PRO A 111 10.85 -9.34 -9.00
C PRO A 111 11.95 -10.41 -8.88
N PRO A 112 11.85 -11.34 -7.91
CA PRO A 112 12.79 -12.45 -7.81
C PRO A 112 12.53 -13.45 -8.94
N ASN A 113 13.59 -14.02 -9.50
CA ASN A 113 13.48 -15.10 -10.49
C ASN A 113 13.23 -16.45 -9.78
N SER A 114 12.07 -16.60 -9.15
CA SER A 114 11.69 -17.81 -8.42
C SER A 114 10.18 -17.98 -8.33
N TYR A 115 9.72 -19.23 -8.37
CA TYR A 115 8.34 -19.61 -8.05
C TYR A 115 8.19 -20.12 -6.62
N ASN A 116 9.28 -20.16 -5.82
CA ASN A 116 9.20 -20.58 -4.43
C ASN A 116 8.57 -19.46 -3.59
N PRO A 117 7.41 -19.70 -2.93
CA PRO A 117 6.70 -18.67 -2.18
C PRO A 117 7.54 -18.08 -1.04
N LEU A 118 8.40 -18.88 -0.39
CA LEU A 118 9.30 -18.37 0.65
C LEU A 118 10.32 -17.40 0.06
N VAL A 119 10.89 -17.69 -1.12
CA VAL A 119 11.80 -16.75 -1.79
C VAL A 119 11.06 -15.48 -2.20
N ILE A 120 9.88 -15.62 -2.81
CA ILE A 120 9.05 -14.47 -3.20
C ILE A 120 8.73 -13.58 -1.99
N LEU A 121 8.39 -14.17 -0.85
CA LEU A 121 8.05 -13.46 0.39
C LEU A 121 9.28 -12.84 1.09
N THR A 122 10.47 -13.45 0.97
CA THR A 122 11.62 -13.11 1.82
C THR A 122 12.78 -12.42 1.12
N HIS A 123 12.86 -12.46 -0.22
CA HIS A 123 14.02 -11.93 -0.96
C HIS A 123 14.29 -10.45 -0.66
N GLU A 124 13.25 -9.61 -0.59
CA GLU A 124 13.41 -8.18 -0.34
C GLU A 124 14.02 -7.90 1.05
N TYR A 125 13.68 -8.67 2.08
CA TYR A 125 14.32 -8.54 3.40
C TYR A 125 15.82 -8.87 3.35
N LYS A 126 16.20 -9.87 2.54
CA LYS A 126 17.60 -10.23 2.31
C LYS A 126 18.32 -9.10 1.56
N ASP A 127 17.67 -8.52 0.56
CA ASP A 127 18.25 -7.45 -0.26
C ASP A 127 18.43 -6.17 0.58
N ILE A 128 17.42 -5.77 1.36
CA ILE A 128 17.52 -4.67 2.33
C ILE A 128 18.67 -4.90 3.31
N TRP A 129 18.80 -6.12 3.87
CA TRP A 129 19.89 -6.47 4.77
C TRP A 129 21.27 -6.36 4.11
N ASN A 130 21.41 -6.79 2.87
CA ASN A 130 22.65 -6.69 2.12
C ASN A 130 23.00 -5.24 1.78
N ASP A 131 22.01 -4.41 1.47
CA ASP A 131 22.20 -2.99 1.19
C ASP A 131 22.61 -2.21 2.44
N MET A 132 21.98 -2.47 3.59
CA MET A 132 22.39 -1.87 4.86
C MET A 132 23.84 -2.18 5.24
N LYS A 133 24.34 -3.38 4.91
CA LYS A 133 25.75 -3.75 5.16
C LYS A 133 26.75 -2.93 4.35
N LYS A 134 26.33 -2.29 3.25
CA LYS A 134 27.20 -1.42 2.43
C LYS A 134 27.54 -0.12 3.14
N SER A 135 26.77 0.27 4.15
CA SER A 135 27.07 1.43 4.99
C SER A 135 27.67 1.02 6.33
N SER A 136 28.65 1.77 6.83
CA SER A 136 29.12 1.65 8.22
C SER A 136 28.34 2.56 9.18
N ASN A 137 27.62 3.56 8.66
CA ASN A 137 26.90 4.55 9.46
C ASN A 137 25.53 3.99 9.93
N PRO A 138 25.29 3.86 11.24
CA PRO A 138 24.02 3.35 11.77
C PRO A 138 22.81 4.22 11.41
N TYR A 139 22.97 5.53 11.26
CA TYR A 139 21.90 6.43 10.83
C TYR A 139 21.47 6.14 9.38
N HIS A 140 22.43 5.93 8.47
CA HIS A 140 22.11 5.57 7.08
C HIS A 140 21.41 4.22 6.98
N LYS A 141 21.80 3.26 7.83
CA LYS A 141 21.12 1.96 7.91
C LYS A 141 19.67 2.12 8.37
N PHE A 142 19.45 2.94 9.39
CA PHE A 142 18.12 3.20 9.93
C PHE A 142 17.22 3.85 8.87
N MET A 143 17.67 4.95 8.26
CA MET A 143 16.92 5.66 7.20
C MET A 143 16.72 4.86 5.91
N TYR A 144 17.48 3.78 5.71
CA TYR A 144 17.29 2.89 4.58
C TYR A 144 16.20 1.84 4.86
N ALA A 145 16.08 1.40 6.12
CA ALA A 145 15.10 0.40 6.53
C ALA A 145 13.72 1.01 6.85
N PHE A 146 13.66 2.30 7.20
CA PHE A 146 12.47 3.03 7.63
C PHE A 146 12.41 4.39 6.95
#